data_AF-A0A0B8QJY4-F1
#
_entry.id   AF-A0A0B8QJY4-F1
#
_cell.length_a   1.000
_cell.length_b   1.000
_cell.length_c   1.000
_cell.angle_alpha   90.00
_cell.angle_beta   90.00
_cell.angle_gamma   90.00
#
_symmetry.space_group_name_H-M   'P 1'
#
loop_
_entity.id
_entity.type
_entity.pdbx_description
1 polymer ?
#
loop_
_entity_poly.entity_id
_entity_poly.type
_entity_poly.pdbx_seq_one_letter_code
_entity_poly.pdbx_strand_id
1 'polypeptide(L)' 'MKYKIGQLVNLPETRYKGIIGTVIAENKAGILVRFNGSQQLYFKEEELKAYKK' A
#
# COMPACT_ATOMS: atom_id res chain seq x y z
N MET A 1 -1.57 -12.40 7.52
CA MET A 1 -2.39 -11.30 6.97
C MET A 1 -2.09 -10.04 7.76
N LYS A 2 -1.14 -9.23 7.29
CA LYS A 2 -0.65 -8.05 8.01
C LYS A 2 -1.45 -6.79 7.71
N TYR A 3 -2.15 -6.74 6.56
CA TYR A 3 -2.90 -5.57 6.11
C TYR A 3 -4.37 -5.89 5.82
N LYS A 4 -5.26 -4.92 6.04
CA LYS A 4 -6.70 -5.01 5.76
C LYS A 4 -7.09 -4.10 4.60
N ILE A 5 -8.12 -4.49 3.84
CA ILE A 5 -8.73 -3.61 2.84
C ILE A 5 -9.27 -2.35 3.55
N GLY A 6 -8.98 -1.18 2.98
CA GLY A 6 -9.26 0.14 3.58
C GLY A 6 -8.16 0.65 4.51
N GLN A 7 -7.13 -0.15 4.81
CA GLN A 7 -6.03 0.29 5.66
C GLN A 7 -5.10 1.26 4.92
N LEU A 8 -4.68 2.31 5.64
CA LEU A 8 -3.65 3.24 5.19
C LEU A 8 -2.25 2.62 5.36
N VAL A 9 -1.45 2.73 4.32
CA VAL A 9 -0.08 2.21 4.27
C VAL A 9 0.86 3.26 3.67
N ASN A 10 2.07 3.33 4.20
CA ASN A 10 3.17 4.04 3.57
C ASN A 10 3.74 3.18 2.46
N LEU A 11 3.87 3.78 1.28
CA LEU A 11 4.54 3.16 0.14
C LEU A 11 6.07 3.13 0.33
N PRO A 12 6.80 2.28 -0.42
CA PRO A 12 8.25 2.18 -0.31
C PRO A 12 8.96 3.51 -0.59
N GLU A 13 9.83 3.91 0.35
CA GLU A 13 10.54 5.21 0.32
C GLU A 13 11.49 5.38 -0.86
N THR A 14 11.92 4.28 -1.48
CA THR A 14 12.82 4.30 -2.65
C THR A 14 12.18 4.92 -3.88
N ARG A 15 10.84 4.86 -4.01
CA ARG A 15 10.10 5.37 -5.18
C ARG A 15 8.96 6.32 -4.82
N TYR A 16 8.40 6.19 -3.63
CA TYR A 16 7.17 6.87 -3.23
C TYR A 16 7.30 7.47 -1.82
N LYS A 17 8.44 8.11 -1.56
CA LYS A 17 8.75 8.72 -0.26
C LYS A 17 7.64 9.69 0.19
N GLY A 18 7.07 9.41 1.36
CA GLY A 18 6.03 10.24 1.96
C GLY A 18 4.64 10.10 1.32
N ILE A 19 4.46 9.18 0.37
CA ILE A 19 3.15 8.90 -0.22
C ILE A 19 2.40 7.87 0.63
N ILE A 20 1.17 8.23 0.98
CA ILE A 20 0.24 7.36 1.69
C ILE A 20 -0.71 6.76 0.68
N GLY A 21 -0.87 5.45 0.73
CA GLY A 21 -1.81 4.69 -0.07
C GLY A 21 -2.86 4.01 0.79
N THR A 22 -3.92 3.56 0.12
CA THR A 22 -5.00 2.77 0.71
C THR A 22 -5.00 1.39 0.10
N VAL A 23 -4.99 0.35 0.92
CA VAL A 23 -5.14 -1.03 0.45
C VAL A 23 -6.55 -1.22 -0.09
N ILE A 24 -6.68 -1.65 -1.35
CA ILE A 24 -7.99 -1.87 -1.99
C ILE A 24 -8.23 -3.33 -2.35
N ALA A 25 -7.18 -4.14 -2.49
CA ALA A 25 -7.30 -5.58 -2.67
C ALA A 25 -6.03 -6.29 -2.19
N GLU A 26 -6.15 -7.58 -1.89
CA GLU A 26 -5.03 -8.48 -1.61
C GLU A 26 -5.25 -9.76 -2.43
N ASN A 27 -4.21 -10.26 -3.08
CA ASN A 27 -4.23 -11.53 -3.79
C ASN A 27 -2.86 -12.24 -3.68
N LYS A 28 -2.73 -13.40 -4.34
CA LYS A 28 -1.45 -14.16 -4.36
C LYS A 28 -0.27 -13.40 -4.96
N ALA A 29 -0.52 -12.38 -5.80
CA ALA A 29 0.52 -11.56 -6.41
C ALA A 29 1.00 -10.43 -5.48
N GLY A 30 0.19 -10.03 -4.50
CA GLY A 30 0.54 -9.02 -3.51
C GLY A 30 -0.65 -8.17 -3.07
N ILE A 31 -0.35 -6.97 -2.61
CA ILE A 31 -1.31 -6.02 -2.04
C ILE A 31 -1.51 -4.88 -3.04
N LEU A 32 -2.73 -4.74 -3.54
CA LEU A 32 -3.11 -3.65 -4.42
C LEU A 32 -3.38 -2.39 -3.58
N VAL A 33 -2.60 -1.34 -3.85
CA VAL A 33 -2.70 -0.07 -3.14
C VAL A 33 -3.09 1.02 -4.12
N ARG A 34 -4.14 1.78 -3.77
CA ARG A 34 -4.51 3.02 -4.45
C ARG A 34 -3.83 4.21 -3.78
N PHE A 35 -3.22 5.08 -4.57
CA PHE A 35 -2.57 6.30 -4.09
C PHE A 35 -2.63 7.40 -5.17
N ASN A 36 -2.28 8.64 -4.82
CA ASN A 36 -2.32 9.79 -5.76
C ASN A 36 -3.67 9.94 -6.51
N GLY A 37 -4.79 9.68 -5.84
CA GLY A 37 -6.16 9.82 -6.37
C GLY A 37 -6.63 8.67 -7.26
N SER A 38 -5.84 8.25 -8.25
CA SER A 38 -6.26 7.24 -9.25
C SER A 38 -5.24 6.13 -9.52
N GLN A 39 -3.99 6.29 -9.10
CA GLN A 39 -2.94 5.30 -9.34
C GLN A 39 -3.17 4.05 -8.49
N GLN A 40 -2.92 2.88 -9.08
CA GLN A 40 -3.06 1.58 -8.43
C GLN A 40 -1.86 0.72 -8.80
N LEU A 41 -1.15 0.21 -7.79
CA LEU A 41 -0.04 -0.73 -7.99
C LEU A 41 -0.09 -1.84 -6.95
N TYR A 42 0.42 -2.99 -7.36
CA TYR A 42 0.70 -4.10 -6.46
C TYR A 42 2.04 -3.89 -5.77
N PHE A 43 2.06 -4.13 -4.47
CA PHE A 43 3.25 -4.11 -3.63
C PHE A 43 3.37 -5.42 -2.85
N LYS A 44 4.60 -5.81 -2.52
CA LYS A 44 4.80 -6.91 -1.58
C LYS A 44 4.52 -6.44 -0.15
N GLU A 45 4.16 -7.38 0.72
CA GLU A 45 3.90 -7.12 2.14
C GLU A 45 5.11 -6.46 2.84
N GLU A 46 6.32 -6.81 2.39
CA GLU A 46 7.62 -6.35 2.89
C GLU A 46 7.92 -4.88 2.53
N GLU A 47 7.37 -4.40 1.40
CA GLU A 47 7.61 -3.06 0.87
C GLU A 47 6.70 -2.01 1.52
N LEU A 48 5.57 -2.46 2.06
CA LEU A 48 4.60 -1.62 2.72
C LEU A 48 4.92 -1.50 4.20
N LYS A 49 4.64 -0.31 4.76
CA LYS A 49 4.61 -0.09 6.21
C LYS A 49 3.22 0.39 6.61
N ALA A 50 2.66 -0.15 7.69
CA ALA A 50 1.40 0.35 8.22
C ALA A 50 1.52 1.84 8.56
N TYR A 51 0.62 2.66 8.04
CA TYR A 51 0.55 4.07 8.43
C TYR A 51 -0.16 4.14 9.78
N LYS A 52 0.55 4.55 10.82
CA LYS A 52 -0.03 4.97 12.10
C LYS A 52 -0.08 6.49 12.09
N LYS A 53 -1.28 7.03 12.22
CA LYS A 53 -1.53 8.46 12.38
C LYS A 53 -1.03 8.93 13.75
#